data_AF-A0A388TIU5-F1
#
_entry.id   AF-A0A388TIU5-F1
#
_cell.length_a   1.000
_cell.length_b   1.000
_cell.length_c   1.000
_cell.angle_alpha   90.00
_cell.angle_beta   90.00
_cell.angle_gamma   90.00
#
_symmetry.space_group_name_H-M   'P 1'
#
loop_
_entity.id
_entity.type
_entity.pdbx_description
1 polymer ?
#
loop_
_entity_poly.entity_id
_entity_poly.type
_entity_poly.pdbx_seq_one_letter_code
_entity_poly.pdbx_strand_id
1 'polypeptide(L)'
;MVSFQTPILLCFFNRLETVRQTLERIRRIKPQTLYLAADGPRADCPGEKEKVQAVRDYVLARIDWPCRLQALFRDENLGCDR
;
A
#
# COMPACT_ATOMS: atom_id res chain seq x y z
N MET A 1 2.49 21.43 16.08
CA MET A 1 2.75 20.76 14.78
C MET A 1 1.43 20.64 14.06
N VAL A 2 1.29 21.23 12.86
CA VAL A 2 0.08 21.05 12.05
C VAL A 2 0.11 19.65 11.49
N SER A 3 -0.92 18.87 11.77
CA SER A 3 -1.05 17.49 11.31
C SER A 3 -1.73 17.48 9.94
N PHE A 4 -1.26 16.64 9.00
CA PHE A 4 -1.82 16.59 7.64
C PHE A 4 -3.22 15.94 7.66
N GLN A 5 -4.24 16.77 7.45
CA GLN A 5 -5.65 16.42 7.65
C GLN A 5 -6.27 15.69 6.46
N THR A 6 -5.81 15.97 5.24
CA THR A 6 -6.37 15.36 4.03
C THR A 6 -6.07 13.86 4.03
N PRO A 7 -7.07 12.97 3.98
CA PRO A 7 -6.83 11.55 3.92
C PRO A 7 -6.12 11.15 2.62
N ILE A 8 -5.23 10.16 2.70
CA ILE A 8 -4.51 9.64 1.54
C ILE A 8 -4.91 8.18 1.32
N LEU A 9 -5.20 7.83 0.06
CA LEU A 9 -5.32 6.45 -0.38
C LEU A 9 -4.07 6.08 -1.17
N LEU A 10 -3.34 5.07 -0.71
CA LEU A 10 -2.26 4.44 -1.46
C LEU A 10 -2.77 3.14 -2.10
N CYS A 11 -2.96 3.18 -3.43
CA CYS A 11 -3.27 2.00 -4.24
C CYS A 11 -1.96 1.40 -4.78
N PHE A 12 -1.73 0.11 -4.54
CA PHE A 12 -0.49 -0.55 -4.96
C PHE A 12 -0.68 -2.04 -5.28
N PHE A 13 0.35 -2.64 -5.86
CA PHE A 13 0.35 -4.06 -6.24
C PHE A 13 1.72 -4.71 -5.98
N ASN A 14 2.44 -5.14 -7.02
CA ASN A 14 3.64 -5.97 -6.92
C ASN A 14 4.97 -5.24 -7.25
N ARG A 15 4.96 -3.91 -7.38
CA ARG A 15 6.14 -3.09 -7.76
C ARG A 15 6.78 -2.42 -6.54
N LEU A 16 7.66 -3.13 -5.85
CA LEU A 16 8.26 -2.69 -4.59
C LEU A 16 8.95 -1.32 -4.67
N GLU A 17 9.80 -1.10 -5.68
CA GLU A 17 10.59 0.13 -5.74
C GLU A 17 9.73 1.39 -5.93
N THR A 18 8.66 1.31 -6.72
CA THR A 18 7.69 2.41 -6.87
C THR A 18 6.96 2.67 -5.56
N VAL A 19 6.48 1.62 -4.90
CA VAL A 19 5.76 1.73 -3.62
C VAL A 19 6.65 2.32 -2.54
N ARG A 20 7.93 1.91 -2.50
CA ARG A 20 8.94 2.47 -1.60
C ARG A 20 9.04 3.98 -1.77
N GLN A 21 9.28 4.47 -2.98
CA GLN A 21 9.46 5.90 -3.23
C GLN A 21 8.21 6.72 -2.85
N THR A 22 7.02 6.21 -3.18
CA THR A 22 5.76 6.88 -2.84
C THR A 22 5.50 6.88 -1.33
N LEU A 23 5.68 5.74 -0.66
CA LEU A 23 5.46 5.63 0.79
C LEU A 23 6.41 6.51 1.58
N GLU A 24 7.68 6.60 1.17
CA GLU A 24 8.65 7.51 1.82
C GLU A 24 8.21 8.98 1.74
N ARG A 25 7.53 9.38 0.65
CA ARG A 25 7.00 10.74 0.54
C ARG A 25 5.80 10.96 1.46
N ILE A 26 4.89 10.00 1.54
CA ILE A 26 3.72 10.01 2.45
C ILE A 26 4.20 10.04 3.91
N ARG A 27 5.18 9.20 4.25
CA ARG A 27 5.76 9.09 5.58
C ARG A 27 6.39 10.40 6.08
N ARG A 28 6.94 11.24 5.20
CA ARG A 28 7.48 12.57 5.57
C ARG A 28 6.41 13.54 6.06
N ILE A 29 5.20 13.46 5.52
CA ILE A 29 4.09 14.34 5.89
C ILE A 29 3.20 13.77 7.00
N LYS A 30 3.35 12.47 7.31
CA LYS A 30 2.68 11.78 8.43
C LYS A 30 1.16 12.07 8.47
N PRO A 31 0.40 11.64 7.45
CA PRO A 31 -1.04 11.90 7.40
C PRO A 31 -1.75 11.28 8.61
N GLN A 32 -2.80 11.96 9.09
CA GLN A 32 -3.63 11.43 10.17
C GLN A 32 -4.42 10.20 9.76
N THR A 33 -4.77 10.10 8.48
CA THR A 33 -5.52 8.98 7.92
C THR A 33 -4.84 8.47 6.66
N LEU A 34 -4.54 7.18 6.65
CA LEU A 34 -3.97 6.48 5.51
C LEU A 34 -4.83 5.25 5.20
N TYR A 35 -5.33 5.20 3.98
CA TYR A 35 -5.98 4.03 3.42
C TYR A 35 -4.98 3.29 2.53
N LEU A 36 -4.94 1.97 2.66
CA LEU A 36 -4.17 1.08 1.80
C LEU A 36 -5.13 0.24 0.98
N ALA A 37 -4.96 0.23 -0.34
CA ALA A 37 -5.65 -0.70 -1.22
C ALA A 37 -4.62 -1.47 -2.03
N ALA A 38 -4.65 -2.80 -1.95
CA ALA A 38 -3.78 -3.64 -2.77
C ALA A 38 -4.50 -4.88 -3.28
N ASP A 39 -4.40 -5.11 -4.58
CA ASP A 39 -4.89 -6.32 -5.22
C ASP A 39 -4.08 -7.55 -4.79
N GLY A 40 -4.71 -8.72 -4.93
CA GLY A 40 -4.05 -10.02 -4.78
C GLY A 40 -3.28 -10.43 -6.05
N PRO A 41 -2.45 -11.48 -5.97
CA PRO A 41 -1.73 -11.99 -7.13
C PRO A 41 -2.68 -12.51 -8.22
N ARG A 42 -2.21 -12.49 -9.47
CA ARG A 42 -2.86 -13.20 -10.58
C ARG A 42 -2.46 -14.67 -10.50
N ALA A 43 -3.45 -15.56 -10.56
CA ALA A 43 -3.26 -17.00 -10.37
C ALA A 43 -2.35 -17.63 -11.44
N ASP A 44 -2.28 -17.03 -12.62
CA ASP A 44 -1.52 -17.48 -13.79
C ASP A 44 -0.10 -16.88 -13.87
N CYS A 45 0.34 -16.12 -12.85
CA CYS A 45 1.66 -15.49 -12.83
C CYS A 45 2.57 -16.08 -11.73
N PRO A 46 3.46 -17.05 -12.06
CA PRO A 46 4.38 -17.65 -11.10
C PRO A 46 5.26 -16.60 -10.40
N GLY A 47 5.45 -16.73 -9.09
CA GLY A 47 6.25 -15.81 -8.28
C GLY A 47 5.55 -14.49 -7.93
N GLU A 48 4.33 -14.26 -8.40
CA GLU A 48 3.62 -13.01 -8.14
C GLU A 48 3.08 -12.93 -6.71
N LYS A 49 2.67 -14.06 -6.13
CA LYS A 49 2.21 -14.14 -4.74
C LYS A 49 3.27 -13.61 -3.78
N GLU A 50 4.52 -14.02 -3.98
CA GLU A 50 5.67 -13.63 -3.17
C GLU A 50 5.96 -12.13 -3.34
N LYS A 51 5.88 -11.60 -4.57
CA LYS A 51 6.06 -10.17 -4.84
C LYS A 51 4.98 -9.33 -4.17
N VAL A 52 3.71 -9.70 -4.32
CA VAL A 52 2.58 -9.00 -3.69
C VAL A 52 2.74 -9.00 -2.17
N GLN A 53 3.08 -10.16 -1.58
CA GLN A 53 3.30 -10.26 -0.14
C GLN A 53 4.47 -9.38 0.32
N ALA A 54 5.61 -9.42 -0.38
CA ALA A 54 6.77 -8.60 -0.05
C ALA A 54 6.46 -7.09 -0.07
N VAL A 55 5.62 -6.63 -1.01
CA VAL A 55 5.20 -5.22 -1.06
C VAL A 55 4.26 -4.88 0.11
N ARG A 56 3.29 -5.75 0.44
CA ARG A 56 2.39 -5.55 1.59
C ARG A 56 3.17 -5.47 2.89
N ASP A 57 4.09 -6.41 3.11
CA ASP A 57 4.93 -6.47 4.30
C ASP A 57 5.82 -5.21 4.41
N TYR A 58 6.43 -4.78 3.31
CA TYR A 58 7.21 -3.55 3.26
C TYR A 58 6.36 -2.32 3.68
N VAL A 59 5.15 -2.19 3.13
CA VAL A 59 4.29 -1.05 3.42
C VAL A 59 3.89 -1.02 4.89
N LEU A 60 3.42 -2.15 5.43
CA LEU A 60 2.97 -2.25 6.82
C LEU A 60 4.13 -1.98 7.81
N ALA A 61 5.31 -2.52 7.55
CA ALA A 61 6.48 -2.34 8.43
C ALA A 61 7.02 -0.90 8.46
N ARG A 62 6.65 -0.03 7.51
CA ARG A 62 7.15 1.34 7.38
C ARG A 62 6.15 2.41 7.83
N ILE A 63 4.96 2.02 8.29
CA ILE A 63 4.00 2.94 8.89
C ILE A 63 4.24 2.96 10.40
N ASP A 64 5.08 3.88 10.87
CA ASP A 64 5.53 3.97 12.28
C ASP A 64 5.21 5.31 12.95
N TRP A 65 4.24 6.04 12.40
CA TRP A 65 3.71 7.26 13.00
C TRP A 65 2.26 7.05 13.44
N PRO A 66 1.75 7.86 14.39
CA PRO A 66 0.34 7.82 14.77
C PRO A 66 -0.55 8.13 13.55
N CYS A 67 -1.30 7.12 13.10
CA CYS A 67 -2.13 7.19 11.92
C CYS A 67 -3.38 6.31 12.09
N ARG A 68 -4.54 6.82 11.68
CA ARG A 68 -5.72 5.99 11.43
C ARG A 68 -5.47 5.21 10.14
N LEU A 69 -5.01 3.97 10.29
CA LEU A 69 -4.73 3.06 9.20
C LEU A 69 -5.95 2.19 8.92
N GLN A 70 -6.36 2.12 7.65
CA GLN A 70 -7.31 1.13 7.16
C GLN A 70 -6.74 0.47 5.91
N ALA A 71 -6.88 -0.85 5.80
CA ALA A 71 -6.34 -1.62 4.69
C ALA A 71 -7.42 -2.49 4.06
N LEU A 72 -7.41 -2.54 2.74
CA LEU A 72 -8.17 -3.46 1.91
C LEU A 72 -7.19 -4.22 1.03
N PHE A 73 -6.94 -5.48 1.40
CA PHE A 73 -6.12 -6.39 0.61
C PHE A 73 -7.00 -7.47 0.00
N ARG A 74 -6.92 -7.63 -1.32
CA ARG A 74 -7.66 -8.67 -2.04
C ARG A 74 -6.85 -9.96 -2.09
N ASP A 75 -7.53 -11.09 -2.16
CA ASP A 75 -6.88 -12.39 -2.33
C ASP A 75 -6.50 -12.66 -3.79
N GLU A 76 -7.21 -12.03 -4.73
CA GLU A 76 -6.98 -12.13 -6.17
C GLU A 76 -6.87 -10.73 -6.81
N ASN A 77 -6.31 -10.68 -8.01
CA ASN A 77 -6.28 -9.46 -8.82
C ASN A 77 -7.64 -9.26 -9.50
N LEU A 78 -8.28 -8.10 -9.30
CA LEU A 78 -9.61 -7.83 -9.87
C LEU A 78 -9.55 -7.14 -11.25
N GLY A 79 -8.36 -6.72 -11.69
CA GLY A 79 -8.18 -5.89 -12.89
C GLY A 79 -8.76 -4.47 -12.72
N CYS A 80 -8.49 -3.61 -13.70
CA CYS A 80 -8.96 -2.21 -13.70
C CYS A 80 -10.17 -1.97 -14.62
N ASP A 81 -10.66 -3.02 -15.29
CA ASP A 81 -11.50 -2.90 -16.49
C ASP A 81 -12.94 -3.39 -16.25
N ARG A 82 -13.44 -3.29 -15.00
CA ARG A 82 -14.79 -3.72 -14.62
C ARG A 82 -15.63 -2.55 -14.15
#